data_AF-A0A925AQ58-F1
#
_entry.id   AF-A0A925AQ58-F1
#
_cell.length_a   1.000
_cell.length_b   1.000
_cell.length_c   1.000
_cell.angle_alpha   90.00
_cell.angle_beta   90.00
_cell.angle_gamma   90.00
#
_symmetry.space_group_name_H-M   'P 1'
#
loop_
_entity.id
_entity.type
_entity.pdbx_description
1 polymer ?
#
loop_
_entity_poly.entity_id
_entity_poly.type
_entity_poly.pdbx_seq_one_letter_code
_entity_poly.pdbx_strand_id
1 'polypeptide(L)'
;MRPSTIMSPAPTEGKHVVLTGGEPMIMPDIAELCAALRSKGFHITIETAATVFRKLPIDLASMSPKLSNSTPYERDGGRFAVAHEKNRLNVPVIQQFIDTSPDFQLKFVVAKPSDLDEIDDLLSQLSNWQPADVQLMPEGTDIDVLRSRAGWIGEVCKRRGFRYSPRLHIEMFGNKRGT
;
A
#
# COMPACT_ATOMS: atom_id res chain seq x y z
N MET A 1 -13.41 5.06 19.26
CA MET A 1 -13.57 3.59 19.32
C MET A 1 -14.09 3.17 17.95
N ARG A 2 -13.27 2.55 17.08
CA ARG A 2 -13.79 2.02 15.80
C ARG A 2 -14.86 0.97 16.18
N PRO A 3 -16.08 1.04 15.63
CA PRO A 3 -17.13 0.08 15.95
C PRO A 3 -16.60 -1.33 15.74
N SER A 4 -16.95 -2.26 16.64
CA SER A 4 -16.78 -3.68 16.42
C SER A 4 -17.30 -4.03 15.03
N THR A 5 -16.44 -4.68 14.24
CA THR A 5 -16.62 -5.08 12.85
C THR A 5 -18.08 -5.41 12.52
N ILE A 6 -18.80 -4.45 11.93
CA ILE A 6 -19.94 -4.78 11.10
C ILE A 6 -19.31 -5.43 9.88
N MET A 7 -19.43 -6.75 9.75
CA MET A 7 -19.10 -7.43 8.50
C MET A 7 -19.92 -6.74 7.41
N SER A 8 -19.24 -5.92 6.61
CA SER A 8 -19.81 -5.41 5.36
C SER A 8 -20.26 -6.64 4.55
N PRO A 9 -21.45 -6.63 3.92
CA PRO A 9 -21.90 -7.75 3.11
C PRO A 9 -20.79 -8.12 2.13
N ALA A 10 -20.44 -9.41 2.10
CA ALA A 10 -19.43 -9.92 1.19
C ALA A 10 -19.80 -9.45 -0.24
N PRO A 11 -18.86 -8.88 -1.01
CA PRO A 11 -19.15 -8.44 -2.35
C PRO A 11 -19.72 -9.62 -3.14
N THR A 12 -20.88 -9.42 -3.75
CA THR A 12 -21.48 -10.37 -4.70
C THR A 12 -20.48 -10.68 -5.79
N GLU A 13 -20.34 -11.96 -6.16
CA GLU A 13 -19.45 -12.53 -7.20
C GLU A 13 -18.76 -11.49 -8.12
N GLY A 14 -17.43 -11.39 -8.02
CA GLY A 14 -16.58 -10.75 -9.03
C GLY A 14 -16.62 -9.22 -9.13
N LYS A 15 -17.36 -8.50 -8.27
CA LYS A 15 -17.43 -7.03 -8.31
C LYS A 15 -16.36 -6.34 -7.45
N HIS A 16 -15.09 -6.67 -7.68
CA HIS A 16 -13.95 -5.98 -7.05
C HIS A 16 -13.02 -5.42 -8.12
N VAL A 17 -12.63 -4.15 -7.97
CA VAL A 17 -11.67 -3.51 -8.88
C VAL A 17 -10.57 -2.82 -8.07
N VAL A 18 -9.33 -3.08 -8.47
CA VAL A 18 -8.15 -2.45 -7.90
C VAL A 18 -7.64 -1.42 -8.91
N LEU A 19 -7.75 -0.15 -8.55
CA LEU A 19 -7.21 0.96 -9.32
C LEU A 19 -5.77 1.22 -8.85
N THR A 20 -4.83 0.78 -9.67
CA THR A 20 -3.37 0.84 -9.43
C THR A 20 -2.67 1.39 -10.68
N GLY A 21 -1.34 1.29 -10.77
CA GLY A 21 -0.53 1.71 -11.92
C GLY A 21 0.68 2.54 -11.50
N GLY A 22 0.90 3.68 -12.16
CA GLY A 22 1.84 4.69 -11.68
C GLY A 22 1.36 5.29 -10.35
N GLU A 23 0.81 6.49 -10.38
CA GLU A 23 0.08 7.05 -9.24
C GLU A 23 -1.36 7.36 -9.69
N PRO A 24 -2.38 6.57 -9.30
CA PRO A 24 -3.74 6.79 -9.77
C PRO A 24 -4.31 8.14 -9.30
N MET A 25 -3.83 8.70 -8.18
CA MET A 25 -4.34 9.95 -7.62
C MET A 25 -4.05 11.19 -8.49
N ILE A 26 -3.06 11.12 -9.39
CA ILE A 26 -2.75 12.20 -10.34
C ILE A 26 -3.48 12.06 -11.68
N MET A 27 -4.18 10.95 -11.92
CA MET A 27 -4.90 10.75 -13.18
C MET A 27 -6.13 11.69 -13.22
N PRO A 28 -6.30 12.52 -14.27
CA PRO A 28 -7.40 13.49 -14.33
C PRO A 28 -8.77 12.85 -14.11
N ASP A 29 -9.02 11.74 -14.81
CA ASP A 29 -10.33 11.09 -14.92
C ASP A 29 -10.61 10.05 -13.83
N ILE A 30 -9.74 9.91 -12.82
CA ILE A 30 -9.90 8.90 -11.75
C ILE A 30 -11.22 9.06 -10.99
N ALA A 31 -11.69 10.30 -10.81
CA ALA A 31 -12.95 10.58 -10.14
C ALA A 31 -14.16 10.09 -10.93
N GLU A 32 -14.17 10.32 -12.25
CA GLU A 32 -15.22 9.85 -13.15
C GLU A 32 -15.23 8.32 -13.21
N LEU A 33 -14.06 7.70 -13.33
CA LEU A 33 -13.91 6.25 -13.32
C LEU A 33 -14.44 5.63 -12.02
N CYS A 34 -14.06 6.17 -10.86
CA CYS A 34 -14.56 5.68 -9.57
C CYS A 34 -16.09 5.83 -9.46
N ALA A 35 -16.66 6.94 -9.92
CA ALA A 35 -18.11 7.15 -9.91
C ALA A 35 -18.84 6.13 -10.81
N ALA A 36 -18.31 5.88 -12.01
CA ALA A 36 -18.87 4.92 -12.96
C ALA A 36 -18.77 3.46 -12.49
N LEU A 37 -17.70 3.10 -11.77
CA LEU A 37 -17.54 1.77 -11.16
C LEU A 37 -18.50 1.60 -9.98
N ARG A 38 -18.62 2.62 -9.12
CA ARG A 38 -19.52 2.58 -7.97
C ARG A 38 -20.98 2.48 -8.40
N SER A 39 -21.40 3.18 -9.45
CA SER A 39 -22.77 3.08 -9.97
C SER A 39 -23.12 1.69 -10.50
N LYS A 40 -22.11 0.89 -10.89
CA LYS A 40 -22.26 -0.51 -11.29
C LYS A 40 -22.16 -1.50 -10.12
N GLY A 41 -21.94 -0.99 -8.91
CA GLY A 41 -21.87 -1.76 -7.66
C GLY A 41 -20.52 -2.46 -7.44
N PHE A 42 -19.42 -1.93 -7.98
CA PHE A 42 -18.07 -2.43 -7.67
C PHE A 42 -17.62 -1.96 -6.28
N HIS A 43 -16.95 -2.85 -5.55
CA HIS A 43 -16.03 -2.44 -4.49
C HIS A 43 -14.74 -1.92 -5.13
N ILE A 44 -14.29 -0.75 -4.72
CA ILE A 44 -13.15 -0.05 -5.31
C ILE A 44 -12.02 0.06 -4.29
N THR A 45 -10.89 -0.58 -4.60
CA THR A 45 -9.64 -0.36 -3.88
C THR A 45 -8.73 0.55 -4.70
N ILE A 46 -8.18 1.60 -4.10
CA ILE A 46 -7.10 2.39 -4.71
C ILE A 46 -5.75 1.98 -4.13
N GLU A 47 -4.79 1.67 -4.98
CA GLU A 47 -3.38 1.50 -4.56
C GLU A 47 -2.61 2.79 -4.88
N THR A 48 -2.05 3.43 -3.87
CA THR A 48 -1.39 4.75 -4.02
C THR A 48 -0.09 4.80 -3.21
N ALA A 49 0.87 5.61 -3.65
CA ALA A 49 2.04 5.95 -2.84
C ALA A 49 1.71 6.94 -1.71
N ALA A 50 0.47 7.47 -1.68
CA ALA A 50 -0.01 8.45 -0.71
C ALA A 50 0.82 9.75 -0.71
N THR A 51 1.21 10.22 -1.89
CA THR A 51 1.89 11.51 -2.09
C THR A 51 0.93 12.62 -2.50
N VAL A 52 -0.23 12.26 -3.05
CA VAL A 52 -1.31 13.17 -3.47
C VAL A 52 -2.64 12.65 -2.94
N PHE A 53 -3.49 13.56 -2.45
CA PHE A 53 -4.83 13.24 -1.96
C PHE A 53 -5.93 13.84 -2.83
N ARG A 54 -6.96 13.04 -3.11
CA ARG A 54 -8.25 13.48 -3.66
C ARG A 54 -9.33 12.65 -2.98
N LYS A 55 -10.42 13.28 -2.55
CA LYS A 55 -11.56 12.54 -2.03
C LYS A 55 -12.26 11.84 -3.19
N LEU A 56 -12.24 10.50 -3.18
CA LEU A 56 -12.83 9.65 -4.21
C LEU A 56 -13.87 8.69 -3.58
N PRO A 57 -14.89 8.26 -4.33
CA PRO A 57 -15.92 7.37 -3.81
C PRO A 57 -15.45 5.90 -3.79
N ILE A 58 -14.33 5.64 -3.13
CA ILE A 58 -13.70 4.32 -2.96
C ILE A 58 -14.23 3.61 -1.71
N ASP A 59 -13.86 2.34 -1.54
CA ASP A 59 -14.16 1.54 -0.35
C ASP A 59 -12.91 1.27 0.49
N LEU A 60 -11.74 1.13 -0.15
CA LEU A 60 -10.47 0.86 0.53
C LEU A 60 -9.31 1.67 -0.08
N ALA A 61 -8.54 2.37 0.77
CA ALA A 61 -7.25 2.95 0.41
C ALA A 61 -6.09 2.02 0.80
N SER A 62 -5.44 1.40 -0.18
CA SER A 62 -4.20 0.64 0.03
C SER A 62 -2.98 1.52 -0.21
N MET A 63 -2.55 2.20 0.84
CA MET A 63 -1.40 3.09 0.80
C MET A 63 -0.10 2.30 0.88
N SER A 64 0.86 2.58 -0.01
CA SER A 64 2.21 2.03 0.04
C SER A 64 3.25 3.15 -0.01
N PRO A 65 3.45 3.87 1.12
CA PRO A 65 4.49 4.88 1.23
C PRO A 65 5.86 4.28 0.89
N LYS A 66 6.62 5.01 0.09
CA LYS A 66 7.88 4.52 -0.48
C LYS A 66 9.02 4.75 0.51
N LEU A 67 9.56 3.67 1.07
CA LEU A 67 10.74 3.70 1.95
C LEU A 67 12.01 4.03 1.17
N SER A 68 13.10 4.37 1.87
CA SER A 68 14.40 4.68 1.24
C SER A 68 14.95 3.55 0.37
N ASN A 69 14.60 2.30 0.70
CA ASN A 69 14.95 1.10 -0.08
C ASN A 69 14.38 1.08 -1.52
N SER A 70 13.46 1.98 -1.84
CA SER A 70 12.85 2.13 -3.16
C SER A 70 13.47 3.24 -4.00
N THR A 71 14.43 3.99 -3.45
CA THR A 71 15.09 5.08 -4.16
C THR A 71 15.99 4.53 -5.26
N PRO A 72 15.79 4.92 -6.53
CA PRO A 72 16.48 4.32 -7.66
C PRO A 72 17.85 4.98 -7.85
N TYR A 73 18.76 4.80 -6.89
CA TYR A 73 20.11 5.37 -6.94
C TYR A 73 20.89 4.96 -8.20
N GLU A 74 20.57 3.79 -8.77
CA GLU A 74 21.21 3.24 -9.96
C GLU A 74 20.59 3.70 -11.29
N ARG A 75 19.39 4.31 -11.28
CA ARG A 75 18.76 4.86 -12.49
C ARG A 75 19.14 6.33 -12.69
N ASP A 76 19.39 6.70 -13.94
CA ASP A 76 19.72 8.07 -14.38
C ASP A 76 20.86 8.73 -13.57
N GLY A 77 21.83 7.93 -13.12
CA GLY A 77 23.00 8.40 -12.36
C GLY A 77 22.66 9.07 -11.03
N GLY A 78 21.54 8.69 -10.40
CA GLY A 78 21.11 9.26 -9.12
C GLY A 78 20.58 10.69 -9.22
N ARG A 79 20.41 11.24 -10.43
CA ARG A 79 19.95 12.62 -10.67
C ARG A 79 18.60 12.92 -10.02
N PHE A 80 17.75 11.91 -9.88
CA PHE A 80 16.43 12.01 -9.27
C PHE A 80 16.37 11.53 -7.81
N ALA A 81 17.46 10.98 -7.26
CA ALA A 81 17.46 10.38 -5.92
C ALA A 81 17.18 11.41 -4.81
N VAL A 82 17.77 12.60 -4.89
CA VAL A 82 17.56 13.67 -3.89
C VAL A 82 16.13 14.22 -3.93
N ALA A 83 15.56 14.40 -5.13
CA ALA A 83 14.18 14.83 -5.30
C ALA A 83 13.18 13.74 -4.88
N HIS A 84 13.53 12.46 -5.10
CA HIS A 84 12.78 11.30 -4.66
C HIS A 84 12.75 11.23 -3.13
N GLU A 85 13.90 11.30 -2.47
CA GLU A 85 14.00 11.30 -1.00
C GLU A 85 13.19 12.42 -0.35
N LYS A 86 13.20 13.63 -0.93
CA LYS A 86 12.48 14.77 -0.38
C LYS A 86 10.95 14.65 -0.45
N ASN A 87 10.43 13.91 -1.43
CA ASN A 87 8.99 13.89 -1.75
C ASN A 87 8.35 12.50 -1.63
N ARG A 88 9.11 11.44 -1.32
CA ARG A 88 8.61 10.06 -1.27
C ARG A 88 7.66 9.78 -0.11
N LEU A 89 7.75 10.55 0.97
CA LEU A 89 6.85 10.48 2.12
C LEU A 89 6.12 11.82 2.29
N ASN A 90 4.80 11.76 2.41
CA ASN A 90 3.96 12.92 2.66
C ASN A 90 3.04 12.62 3.84
N VAL A 91 3.53 12.84 5.06
CA VAL A 91 2.81 12.55 6.31
C VAL A 91 1.41 13.19 6.33
N PRO A 92 1.23 14.49 5.97
CA PRO A 92 -0.10 15.10 5.89
C PRO A 92 -1.07 14.35 4.96
N VAL A 93 -0.60 13.90 3.79
CA VAL A 93 -1.46 13.16 2.84
C VAL A 93 -1.80 11.76 3.35
N ILE A 94 -0.83 11.05 3.93
CA ILE A 94 -1.08 9.73 4.54
C ILE A 94 -2.13 9.87 5.65
N GLN A 95 -1.98 10.88 6.52
CA GLN A 95 -2.95 11.15 7.59
C GLN A 95 -4.34 11.51 7.02
N GLN A 96 -4.43 12.27 5.93
CA GLN A 96 -5.70 12.55 5.26
C GLN A 96 -6.41 11.27 4.80
N PHE A 97 -5.69 10.30 4.22
CA PHE A 97 -6.28 9.02 3.86
C PHE A 97 -6.77 8.25 5.09
N ILE A 98 -5.99 8.21 6.17
CA ILE A 98 -6.37 7.54 7.44
C ILE A 98 -7.68 8.13 8.00
N ASP A 99 -7.79 9.45 8.01
CA ASP A 99 -8.92 10.13 8.64
C ASP A 99 -10.20 10.15 7.79
N THR A 100 -10.09 9.98 6.46
CA THR A 100 -11.22 10.21 5.55
C THR A 100 -11.64 9.03 4.68
N SER A 101 -10.80 8.00 4.55
CA SER A 101 -11.17 6.80 3.78
C SER A 101 -12.14 5.93 4.58
N PRO A 102 -13.11 5.26 3.94
CA PRO A 102 -13.99 4.32 4.65
C PRO A 102 -13.23 3.18 5.33
N ASP A 103 -12.21 2.67 4.66
CA ASP A 103 -11.23 1.72 5.19
C ASP A 103 -9.85 1.99 4.57
N PHE A 104 -8.78 1.54 5.23
CA PHE A 104 -7.42 1.71 4.73
C PHE A 104 -6.46 0.61 5.20
N GLN A 105 -5.34 0.52 4.50
CA GLN A 105 -4.18 -0.27 4.92
C GLN A 105 -2.87 0.47 4.58
N LEU A 106 -1.87 0.32 5.45
CA LEU A 106 -0.51 0.81 5.26
C LEU A 106 0.38 -0.37 4.88
N LYS A 107 0.76 -0.49 3.61
CA LYS A 107 1.53 -1.60 3.04
C LYS A 107 2.97 -1.19 2.75
N PHE A 108 3.91 -1.69 3.54
CA PHE A 108 5.33 -1.40 3.39
C PHE A 108 6.06 -2.55 2.70
N VAL A 109 6.89 -2.21 1.72
CA VAL A 109 7.77 -3.16 1.02
C VAL A 109 9.11 -3.20 1.73
N VAL A 110 9.46 -4.36 2.28
CA VAL A 110 10.58 -4.55 3.20
C VAL A 110 11.63 -5.46 2.58
N ALA A 111 12.86 -4.97 2.50
CA ALA A 111 14.02 -5.70 1.97
C ALA A 111 14.97 -6.16 3.08
N LYS A 112 15.10 -5.38 4.16
CA LYS A 112 16.06 -5.57 5.24
C LYS A 112 15.52 -5.07 6.59
N PRO A 113 16.09 -5.50 7.73
CA PRO A 113 15.62 -5.09 9.06
C PRO A 113 15.61 -3.58 9.31
N SER A 114 16.57 -2.82 8.77
CA SER A 114 16.63 -1.36 8.96
C SER A 114 15.45 -0.62 8.30
N ASP A 115 14.73 -1.26 7.39
CA ASP A 115 13.51 -0.68 6.82
C ASP A 115 12.40 -0.59 7.89
N LEU A 116 12.47 -1.40 8.95
CA LEU A 116 11.52 -1.34 10.07
C LEU A 116 11.70 -0.08 10.91
N ASP A 117 12.93 0.41 11.05
CA ASP A 117 13.21 1.64 11.80
C ASP A 117 12.53 2.83 11.10
N GLU A 118 12.61 2.87 9.77
CA GLU A 118 11.96 3.89 8.96
C GLU A 118 10.43 3.80 9.00
N ILE A 119 9.89 2.58 9.04
CA ILE A 119 8.45 2.35 9.25
C ILE A 119 8.02 2.86 10.62
N ASP A 120 8.81 2.58 11.67
CA ASP A 120 8.51 2.99 13.04
C ASP A 120 8.54 4.53 13.16
N ASP A 121 9.52 5.19 12.54
CA ASP A 121 9.62 6.66 12.47
C ASP A 121 8.40 7.28 11.77
N LEU A 122 7.95 6.70 10.65
CA LEU A 122 6.76 7.18 9.94
C LEU A 122 5.49 6.96 10.76
N LEU A 123 5.31 5.77 11.33
CA LEU A 123 4.13 5.42 12.13
C LEU A 123 4.02 6.27 13.40
N SER A 124 5.14 6.69 13.98
CA SER A 124 5.18 7.59 15.14
C SER A 124 4.59 8.99 14.86
N GLN A 125 4.56 9.40 13.60
CA GLN A 125 4.02 10.69 13.15
C GLN A 125 2.55 10.61 12.72
N LEU A 126 1.98 9.40 12.70
CA LEU A 126 0.60 9.14 12.28
C LEU A 126 -0.27 8.80 13.49
N SER A 127 -1.55 9.12 13.38
CA SER A 127 -2.55 8.84 14.42
C SER A 127 -3.73 8.05 13.85
N ASN A 128 -4.61 7.55 14.72
CA ASN A 128 -5.84 6.84 14.35
C ASN A 128 -5.66 5.53 13.56
N TRP A 129 -4.46 4.94 13.53
CA TRP A 129 -4.19 3.61 12.99
C TRP A 129 -4.07 2.55 14.10
N GLN A 130 -4.23 1.29 13.73
CA GLN A 130 -4.07 0.11 14.59
C GLN A 130 -3.03 -0.84 13.97
N PRO A 131 -2.32 -1.68 14.75
CA PRO A 131 -1.35 -2.63 14.20
C PRO A 131 -1.88 -3.49 13.04
N ALA A 132 -3.16 -3.88 13.09
CA ALA A 132 -3.81 -4.65 12.03
C ALA A 132 -3.95 -3.88 10.71
N ASP A 133 -3.91 -2.54 10.72
CA ASP A 133 -3.94 -1.72 9.50
C ASP A 133 -2.60 -1.82 8.73
N VAL A 134 -1.51 -2.24 9.39
CA VAL A 134 -0.17 -2.32 8.82
C VAL A 134 0.08 -3.69 8.19
N GLN A 135 0.64 -3.67 6.98
CA GLN A 135 1.06 -4.83 6.21
C GLN A 135 2.55 -4.74 5.85
N LEU A 136 3.28 -5.84 6.05
CA LEU A 136 4.64 -5.99 5.56
C LEU A 136 4.66 -6.95 4.37
N MET A 137 5.20 -6.47 3.26
CA MET A 137 5.38 -7.23 2.03
C MET A 137 6.88 -7.40 1.77
N PRO A 138 7.37 -8.61 1.48
CA PRO A 138 8.76 -8.78 1.08
C PRO A 138 9.04 -8.05 -0.25
N GLU A 139 10.16 -7.33 -0.28
CA GLU A 139 10.77 -6.86 -1.53
C GLU A 139 11.25 -8.06 -2.34
N GLY A 140 11.23 -7.94 -3.67
CA GLY A 140 11.73 -8.97 -4.57
C GLY A 140 10.83 -9.19 -5.78
N THR A 141 11.45 -9.69 -6.85
CA THR A 141 10.77 -10.18 -8.06
C THR A 141 11.04 -11.65 -8.35
N ASP A 142 11.89 -12.28 -7.54
CA ASP A 142 12.29 -13.67 -7.62
C ASP A 142 11.82 -14.45 -6.38
N ILE A 143 11.41 -15.71 -6.58
CA ILE A 143 10.80 -16.51 -5.53
C ILE A 143 11.78 -16.87 -4.40
N ASP A 144 13.06 -17.08 -4.72
CA ASP A 144 14.06 -17.46 -3.71
C ASP A 144 14.36 -16.26 -2.80
N VAL A 145 14.42 -15.06 -3.40
CA VAL A 145 14.53 -13.81 -2.65
C VAL A 145 13.32 -13.61 -1.74
N LEU A 146 12.09 -13.79 -2.25
CA LEU A 146 10.87 -13.64 -1.45
C LEU A 146 10.83 -14.64 -0.28
N ARG A 147 11.17 -15.91 -0.54
CA ARG A 147 11.23 -16.97 0.49
C ARG A 147 12.28 -16.69 1.55
N SER A 148 13.46 -16.20 1.17
CA SER A 148 14.52 -15.84 2.11
C SER A 148 14.10 -14.75 3.09
N ARG A 149 13.18 -13.86 2.67
CA ARG A 149 12.66 -12.76 3.50
C ARG A 149 11.38 -13.12 4.26
N ALA A 150 10.58 -14.03 3.72
CA ALA A 150 9.26 -14.37 4.27
C ALA A 150 9.30 -14.78 5.74
N GLY A 151 10.26 -15.63 6.12
CA GLY A 151 10.36 -16.15 7.49
C GLY A 151 10.52 -15.05 8.54
N TRP A 152 11.54 -14.21 8.41
CA TRP A 152 11.80 -13.18 9.41
C TRP A 152 10.78 -12.04 9.38
N ILE A 153 10.25 -11.67 8.21
CA ILE A 153 9.17 -10.67 8.11
C ILE A 153 7.90 -11.21 8.78
N GLY A 154 7.56 -12.47 8.56
CA GLY A 154 6.43 -13.13 9.23
C GLY A 154 6.57 -13.12 10.75
N GLU A 155 7.77 -13.38 11.28
CA GLU A 155 8.04 -13.26 12.71
C GLU A 155 7.86 -11.83 13.24
N VAL A 156 8.26 -10.81 12.48
CA VAL A 156 8.01 -9.41 12.82
C VAL A 156 6.51 -9.11 12.85
N CYS A 157 5.77 -9.56 11.84
CA CYS A 157 4.31 -9.38 11.78
C CYS A 157 3.62 -9.96 13.02
N LYS A 158 3.96 -11.20 13.40
CA LYS A 158 3.41 -11.85 14.60
C LYS A 158 3.71 -11.06 15.88
N ARG A 159 4.96 -10.62 16.07
CA ARG A 159 5.35 -9.88 17.29
C ARG A 159 4.68 -8.52 17.39
N ARG A 160 4.49 -7.83 16.26
CA ARG A 160 3.96 -6.45 16.22
C ARG A 160 2.45 -6.38 16.04
N GLY A 161 1.78 -7.50 15.75
CA GLY A 161 0.36 -7.53 15.40
C GLY A 161 0.07 -6.99 13.99
N PHE A 162 1.09 -6.95 13.12
CA PHE A 162 0.94 -6.55 11.72
C PHE A 162 0.50 -7.73 10.86
N ARG A 163 -0.01 -7.45 9.67
CA ARG A 163 -0.36 -8.46 8.67
C ARG A 163 0.82 -8.74 7.73
N TYR A 164 0.99 -9.99 7.33
CA TYR A 164 1.94 -10.36 6.29
C TYR A 164 1.24 -10.34 4.92
N SER A 165 1.88 -9.73 3.92
CA SER A 165 1.31 -9.55 2.58
C SER A 165 2.24 -10.18 1.52
N PRO A 166 2.03 -11.45 1.14
CA PRO A 166 2.88 -12.13 0.17
C PRO A 166 2.72 -11.56 -1.24
N ARG A 167 3.74 -11.75 -2.09
CA ARG A 167 3.64 -11.49 -3.54
C ARG A 167 3.15 -12.73 -4.27
N LEU A 168 1.93 -13.17 -3.94
CA LEU A 168 1.38 -14.45 -4.38
C LEU A 168 1.36 -14.61 -5.91
N HIS A 169 1.13 -13.53 -6.66
CA HIS A 169 1.19 -13.55 -8.13
C HIS A 169 2.57 -13.95 -8.66
N ILE A 170 3.66 -13.53 -8.01
CA ILE A 170 5.03 -13.94 -8.38
C ILE A 170 5.25 -15.41 -8.04
N GLU A 171 4.77 -15.85 -6.87
CA GLU A 171 4.88 -17.25 -6.46
C GLU A 171 4.13 -18.20 -7.40
N MET A 172 2.97 -17.78 -7.91
CA MET A 172 2.11 -18.58 -8.79
C MET A 172 2.50 -18.50 -10.27
N PHE A 173 2.83 -17.31 -10.76
CA PHE A 173 2.95 -17.04 -12.20
C PHE A 173 4.34 -16.50 -12.63
N GLY A 174 5.23 -16.25 -11.66
CA GLY A 174 6.49 -15.57 -11.87
C GLY A 174 6.31 -14.06 -12.07
N ASN A 175 7.40 -13.37 -12.42
CA ASN A 175 7.38 -11.93 -12.70
C ASN A 175 6.83 -11.64 -14.11
N LYS A 176 5.56 -11.96 -14.35
CA LYS A 176 4.84 -11.73 -15.61
C LYS A 176 3.83 -10.60 -15.46
N ARG A 177 3.64 -9.84 -16.52
CA ARG A 177 2.60 -8.80 -16.58
C ARG A 177 1.26 -9.43 -16.99
N GLY A 178 0.16 -8.98 -16.39
CA GLY A 178 -1.20 -9.40 -16.77
C GLY A 178 -1.61 -10.77 -16.23
N THR A 179 -1.05 -11.18 -15.09
CA THR A 179 -1.30 -12.47 -14.42
C THR A 179 -1.71 -12.26 -12.98
#